data_AF-A0AAV9WA14-F1
#
_entry.id   AF-A0AAV9WA14-F1
#
_cell.length_a   1.000
_cell.length_b   1.000
_cell.length_c   1.000
_cell.angle_alpha   90.00
_cell.angle_beta   90.00
_cell.angle_gamma   90.00
#
_symmetry.space_group_name_H-M   'P 1'
#
loop_
_entity.id
_entity.type
_entity.pdbx_description
1 polymer ?
#
loop_
_entity_poly.entity_id
_entity_poly.type
_entity_poly.pdbx_seq_one_letter_code
_entity_poly.pdbx_strand_id
1 'polypeptide(L)'
;MDTVGEMVGLTRTQVETLVTIARGLKEDDPYYKRQEIKNLYYESGISDFSVYIGRKKFRFRLHEAALASCSDYFKAASEKRWQQTPTRGIWFKHIDVGVFEVIALWIYGHGYRLPVNPFSRYFIKQTYIAADYLLIPSLKVRILNVVQEFWRHDIIINSIGRRMDPDPYNLYRTLCTFSQTSQHNELKGLRDCATLIIQGFGSHRVGPPRFAHNDESAGVPKMFELLSEAYHIMIMDAICCGCFAKLDVDIKVREKCSCLKCHSAQDLLAQPAEKNPFNLICDFMALRGGNGSGA
;
A
#
# COMPACT_ATOMS: atom_id res chain seq x y z
N MET A 1 58.34 16.77 18.37
CA MET A 1 59.15 15.53 18.45
C MET A 1 58.27 14.41 18.96
N ASP A 2 57.49 13.90 18.01
CA ASP A 2 57.21 12.49 17.69
C ASP A 2 57.14 11.45 18.82
N THR A 3 55.90 11.07 19.14
CA THR A 3 55.54 9.71 19.54
C THR A 3 54.93 9.00 18.33
N VAL A 4 55.75 8.25 17.58
CA VAL A 4 55.29 7.30 16.57
C VAL A 4 54.97 6.00 17.30
N GLY A 5 53.68 5.70 17.46
CA GLY A 5 53.22 4.41 17.95
C GLY A 5 53.45 3.34 16.88
N GLU A 6 54.16 2.27 17.25
CA GLU A 6 54.33 1.08 16.41
C GLU A 6 52.97 0.43 16.12
N MET A 7 52.50 0.60 14.89
CA MET A 7 51.42 -0.23 14.33
C MET A 7 52.01 -1.60 14.01
N VAL A 8 51.67 -2.60 14.82
CA VAL A 8 51.91 -4.01 14.51
C VAL A 8 51.16 -4.35 13.22
N GLY A 9 51.89 -4.46 12.12
CA GLY A 9 51.36 -4.80 10.81
C GLY A 9 50.86 -6.25 10.81
N LEU A 10 49.56 -6.43 10.54
CA LEU A 10 49.01 -7.76 10.30
C LEU A 10 49.67 -8.37 9.07
N THR A 11 50.12 -9.61 9.20
CA THR A 11 50.70 -10.35 8.08
C THR A 11 49.64 -10.62 7.01
N ARG A 12 50.06 -10.71 5.74
CA ARG A 12 49.15 -10.97 4.59
C ARG A 12 48.25 -12.18 4.83
N THR A 13 48.76 -13.22 5.48
CA THR A 13 48.02 -14.43 5.84
C THR A 13 46.95 -14.18 6.91
N GLN A 14 47.21 -13.28 7.88
CA GLN A 14 46.20 -12.85 8.86
C GLN A 14 45.12 -11.99 8.21
N VAL A 15 45.46 -11.15 7.22
CA VAL A 15 44.49 -10.37 6.44
C VAL A 15 43.62 -11.29 5.58
N GLU A 16 44.19 -12.27 4.88
CA GLU A 16 43.44 -13.24 4.07
C GLU A 16 42.54 -14.15 4.93
N THR A 17 42.98 -14.50 6.13
CA THR A 17 42.18 -15.26 7.12
C THR A 17 41.01 -14.41 7.65
N LEU A 18 41.24 -13.14 7.99
CA LEU A 18 40.18 -12.21 8.42
C LEU A 18 39.18 -11.92 7.31
N VAL A 19 39.61 -11.81 6.05
CA VAL A 19 38.73 -11.64 4.88
C VAL A 19 37.89 -12.89 4.61
N THR A 20 38.45 -14.08 4.82
CA THR A 20 37.73 -15.36 4.64
C THR A 20 36.74 -15.58 5.78
N ILE A 21 37.10 -15.25 7.02
CA ILE A 21 36.18 -15.25 8.18
C ILE A 21 35.08 -14.20 8.00
N ALA A 22 35.40 -13.01 7.49
CA ALA A 22 34.41 -11.97 7.19
C ALA A 22 33.50 -12.32 6.00
N ARG A 23 33.94 -13.15 5.05
CA ARG A 23 33.10 -13.70 3.97
C ARG A 23 32.17 -14.80 4.49
N GLY A 24 32.68 -15.73 5.30
CA GLY A 24 31.86 -16.78 5.93
C GLY A 24 30.85 -16.25 6.95
N LEU A 25 31.13 -15.11 7.61
CA LEU A 25 30.18 -14.45 8.52
C LEU A 25 29.15 -13.55 7.83
N LYS A 26 29.37 -13.17 6.56
CA LYS A 26 28.45 -12.33 5.77
C LYS A 26 27.55 -13.11 4.81
N GLU A 27 27.91 -14.34 4.49
CA GLU A 27 27.17 -15.19 3.57
C GLU A 27 25.74 -15.49 4.03
N ASP A 28 25.39 -15.30 5.30
CA ASP A 28 24.01 -15.47 5.80
C ASP A 28 23.31 -14.16 6.22
N ASP A 29 23.95 -13.00 6.09
CA ASP A 29 23.26 -11.73 6.34
C ASP A 29 22.35 -11.40 5.15
N PRO A 30 21.01 -11.40 5.34
CA PRO A 30 20.05 -11.10 4.28
C PRO A 30 20.22 -9.70 3.69
N TYR A 31 20.91 -8.78 4.38
CA TYR A 31 21.20 -7.44 3.86
C TYR A 31 22.28 -7.46 2.78
N TYR A 32 23.39 -8.17 2.98
CA TYR A 32 24.49 -8.24 2.01
C TYR A 32 24.04 -8.94 0.72
N LYS A 33 23.32 -10.06 0.84
CA LYS A 33 22.71 -10.76 -0.30
C LYS A 33 21.80 -9.83 -1.13
N ARG A 34 21.03 -8.95 -0.49
CA ARG A 34 20.19 -7.96 -1.20
C ARG A 34 21.00 -6.92 -1.95
N GLN A 35 22.14 -6.49 -1.41
CA GLN A 35 22.99 -5.51 -2.07
C GLN A 35 23.68 -6.10 -3.30
N GLU A 36 24.09 -7.37 -3.25
CA GLU A 36 24.63 -8.08 -4.41
C GLU A 36 23.59 -8.23 -5.53
N ILE A 37 22.36 -8.66 -5.19
CA ILE A 37 21.28 -8.73 -6.17
C ILE A 37 21.00 -7.34 -6.73
N LYS A 38 21.01 -6.28 -5.92
CA LYS A 38 20.86 -4.91 -6.42
C LYS A 38 21.96 -4.52 -7.41
N ASN A 39 23.20 -4.94 -7.21
CA ASN A 39 24.29 -4.65 -8.15
C ASN A 39 24.04 -5.31 -9.52
N LEU A 40 23.43 -6.50 -9.55
CA LEU A 40 23.03 -7.16 -10.81
C LEU A 40 22.09 -6.28 -11.67
N TYR A 41 21.28 -5.40 -11.07
CA TYR A 41 20.44 -4.48 -11.84
C TYR A 41 21.26 -3.55 -12.75
N TYR A 42 22.45 -3.14 -12.29
CA TYR A 42 23.33 -2.25 -13.03
C TYR A 42 24.29 -3.00 -13.98
N GLU A 43 24.50 -4.30 -13.76
CA GLU A 43 25.37 -5.15 -14.57
C GLU A 43 24.68 -5.66 -15.84
N SER A 44 24.39 -4.76 -16.76
CA SER A 44 23.69 -5.09 -18.03
C SER A 44 24.46 -6.02 -18.99
N GLY A 45 25.72 -6.36 -18.69
CA GLY A 45 26.57 -7.21 -19.53
C GLY A 45 26.21 -8.70 -19.48
N ILE A 46 25.56 -9.15 -18.41
CA ILE A 46 25.17 -10.55 -18.18
C ILE A 46 23.65 -10.77 -18.24
N SER A 47 22.89 -9.77 -18.71
CA SER A 47 21.44 -9.87 -18.86
C SER A 47 21.03 -10.89 -19.93
N ASP A 48 20.09 -11.76 -19.61
CA ASP A 48 19.50 -12.76 -20.52
C ASP A 48 18.07 -12.42 -20.96
N PHE A 49 17.49 -11.32 -20.44
CA PHE A 49 16.12 -10.91 -20.68
C PHE A 49 16.02 -9.41 -21.03
N SER A 50 15.13 -9.05 -21.96
CA SER A 50 14.89 -7.64 -22.32
C SER A 50 13.43 -7.24 -22.09
N VAL A 51 13.21 -6.19 -21.31
CA VAL A 51 11.88 -5.59 -21.14
C VAL A 51 11.83 -4.24 -21.82
N TYR A 52 10.88 -4.06 -22.72
CA TYR A 52 10.66 -2.80 -23.44
C TYR A 52 9.48 -2.07 -22.81
N ILE A 53 9.66 -0.78 -22.49
CA ILE A 53 8.66 0.03 -21.79
C ILE A 53 8.23 1.24 -22.61
N GLY A 54 6.92 1.50 -22.59
CA GLY A 54 6.30 2.64 -23.24
C GLY A 54 6.30 2.57 -24.77
N ARG A 55 5.76 3.63 -25.38
CA ARG A 55 5.66 3.75 -26.86
C ARG A 55 7.03 3.83 -27.54
N LYS A 56 8.03 4.41 -26.86
CA LYS A 56 9.41 4.55 -27.35
C LYS A 56 10.24 3.26 -27.17
N LYS A 57 9.67 2.19 -26.61
CA LYS A 57 10.34 0.91 -26.36
C LYS A 57 11.67 1.09 -25.61
N PHE A 58 11.65 1.88 -24.53
CA PHE A 58 12.82 2.03 -23.67
C PHE A 58 13.22 0.65 -23.14
N ARG A 59 14.46 0.23 -23.38
CA ARG A 59 14.91 -1.14 -23.13
C ARG A 59 15.60 -1.26 -21.78
N PHE A 60 15.04 -2.09 -20.91
CA PHE A 60 15.68 -2.60 -19.71
C PHE A 60 16.32 -3.95 -20.02
N ARG A 61 17.59 -4.11 -19.66
CA ARG A 61 18.35 -5.36 -19.77
C ARG A 61 18.40 -6.00 -18.39
N LEU A 62 17.68 -7.10 -18.21
CA LEU A 62 17.41 -7.72 -16.92
C LEU A 62 17.71 -9.23 -16.99
N HIS A 63 17.65 -9.86 -15.82
CA HIS A 63 17.86 -11.27 -15.57
C HIS A 63 16.51 -11.98 -15.40
N GLU A 64 16.28 -13.00 -16.22
CA GLU A 64 15.06 -13.81 -16.24
C GLU A 64 14.79 -14.44 -14.86
N ALA A 65 15.84 -14.99 -14.24
CA ALA A 65 15.75 -15.64 -12.93
C ALA A 65 15.28 -14.66 -11.84
N ALA A 66 15.79 -13.42 -11.84
CA ALA A 66 15.37 -12.40 -10.87
C ALA A 66 13.90 -12.03 -11.08
N LEU A 67 13.49 -11.78 -12.33
CA LEU A 67 12.09 -11.46 -12.65
C LEU A 67 11.13 -12.58 -12.25
N ALA A 68 11.43 -13.83 -12.64
CA ALA A 68 10.59 -15.00 -12.36
C ALA A 68 10.51 -15.35 -10.87
N SER A 69 11.51 -14.99 -10.06
CA SER A 69 11.48 -15.21 -8.61
C SER A 69 10.47 -14.33 -7.87
N CYS A 70 10.13 -13.17 -8.43
CA CYS A 70 9.33 -12.14 -7.77
C CYS A 70 7.95 -11.90 -8.41
N SER A 71 7.70 -12.48 -9.59
CA SER A 71 6.52 -12.20 -10.41
C SER A 71 6.08 -13.47 -11.12
N ASP A 72 4.86 -13.91 -10.81
CA ASP A 72 4.25 -15.05 -11.50
C ASP A 72 3.97 -14.74 -12.97
N TYR A 73 3.75 -13.46 -13.31
CA TYR A 73 3.65 -13.01 -14.69
C TYR A 73 4.95 -13.30 -15.45
N PHE A 74 6.10 -12.85 -14.93
CA PHE A 74 7.38 -13.07 -15.60
C PHE A 74 7.76 -14.54 -15.60
N LYS A 75 7.48 -15.27 -14.51
CA LYS A 75 7.67 -16.72 -14.47
C LYS A 75 6.92 -17.41 -15.61
N ALA A 76 5.64 -17.12 -15.79
CA ALA A 76 4.83 -17.67 -16.86
C ALA A 76 5.31 -17.22 -18.26
N ALA A 77 5.74 -15.96 -18.39
CA ALA A 77 6.23 -15.43 -19.66
C ALA A 77 7.62 -15.99 -20.05
N SER A 78 8.41 -16.44 -19.08
CA SER A 78 9.68 -17.13 -19.28
C SER A 78 9.54 -18.58 -19.72
N GLU A 79 8.37 -19.21 -19.48
CA GLU A 79 8.13 -20.57 -19.94
C GLU A 79 8.14 -20.64 -21.48
N LYS A 80 8.71 -21.74 -22.02
CA LYS A 80 9.09 -21.90 -23.44
C LYS A 80 8.01 -21.60 -24.49
N ARG A 81 6.75 -21.44 -24.09
CA ARG A 81 5.61 -21.15 -24.99
C ARG A 81 5.66 -19.75 -25.63
N TRP A 82 6.44 -18.82 -25.08
CA TRP A 82 6.53 -17.43 -25.58
C TRP A 82 7.74 -17.16 -26.50
N GLN A 83 8.50 -18.20 -26.88
CA GLN A 83 9.75 -18.08 -27.65
C GLN A 83 9.58 -17.80 -29.16
N GLN A 84 8.61 -16.99 -29.56
CA GLN A 84 8.37 -16.70 -30.99
C GLN A 84 9.38 -15.71 -31.61
N THR A 85 10.26 -15.09 -30.82
CA THR A 85 11.28 -14.17 -31.32
C THR A 85 12.70 -14.53 -30.84
N PRO A 86 13.74 -14.34 -31.66
CA PRO A 86 15.15 -14.58 -31.27
C PRO A 86 15.58 -13.74 -30.06
N THR A 87 15.02 -12.54 -29.93
CA THR A 87 15.13 -11.71 -28.73
C THR A 87 14.14 -12.17 -27.67
N ARG A 88 14.64 -12.79 -26.59
CA ARG A 88 13.86 -13.00 -25.37
C ARG A 88 13.48 -11.65 -24.77
N GLY A 89 12.22 -11.26 -24.91
CA GLY A 89 11.76 -10.02 -24.32
C GLY A 89 10.27 -9.77 -24.40
N ILE A 90 9.81 -8.84 -23.56
CA ILE A 90 8.40 -8.47 -23.40
C ILE A 90 8.28 -6.96 -23.61
N TRP A 91 7.17 -6.52 -24.21
CA TRP A 91 6.87 -5.11 -24.38
C TRP A 91 5.62 -4.68 -23.62
N PHE A 92 5.78 -3.71 -22.73
CA PHE A 92 4.68 -3.07 -22.01
C PHE A 92 4.45 -1.66 -22.55
N LYS A 93 3.44 -1.51 -23.43
CA LYS A 93 3.11 -0.22 -24.06
C LYS A 93 2.54 0.81 -23.08
N HIS A 94 1.89 0.36 -22.01
CA HIS A 94 1.08 1.18 -21.10
C HIS A 94 1.72 1.47 -19.74
N ILE A 95 2.87 0.88 -19.45
CA ILE A 95 3.61 1.16 -18.22
C ILE A 95 4.57 2.32 -18.50
N ASP A 96 4.58 3.31 -17.60
CA ASP A 96 5.53 4.42 -17.66
C ASP A 96 6.94 3.96 -17.28
N VAL A 97 7.98 4.53 -17.90
CA VAL A 97 9.38 4.13 -17.69
C VAL A 97 9.77 4.22 -16.21
N GLY A 98 9.43 5.33 -15.54
CA GLY A 98 9.76 5.50 -14.11
C GLY A 98 8.98 4.56 -13.19
N VAL A 99 7.77 4.16 -13.57
CA VAL A 99 6.98 3.17 -12.82
C VAL A 99 7.64 1.79 -12.92
N PHE A 100 8.04 1.40 -14.13
CA PHE A 100 8.74 0.13 -14.33
C PHE A 100 10.12 0.11 -13.66
N GLU A 101 10.84 1.23 -13.67
CA GLU A 101 12.13 1.34 -12.97
C GLU A 101 11.98 1.04 -11.47
N VAL A 102 10.93 1.55 -10.82
CA VAL A 102 10.63 1.21 -9.42
C VAL A 102 10.32 -0.27 -9.23
N ILE A 103 9.58 -0.89 -10.16
CA ILE A 103 9.30 -2.32 -10.13
C ILE A 103 10.59 -3.14 -10.29
N ALA A 104 11.44 -2.78 -11.24
CA ALA A 104 12.71 -3.46 -11.45
C ALA A 104 13.62 -3.33 -10.20
N LEU A 105 13.75 -2.13 -9.65
CA LEU A 105 14.49 -1.91 -8.40
C LEU A 105 13.89 -2.67 -7.22
N TRP A 106 12.56 -2.85 -7.18
CA TRP A 106 11.91 -3.67 -6.16
C TRP A 106 12.31 -5.14 -6.27
N ILE A 107 12.27 -5.71 -7.48
CA ILE A 107 12.65 -7.10 -7.77
C ILE A 107 14.10 -7.37 -7.38
N TYR A 108 15.01 -6.43 -7.69
CA TYR A 108 16.44 -6.60 -7.43
C TYR A 108 16.87 -6.22 -6.01
N GLY A 109 16.11 -5.34 -5.34
CA GLY A 109 16.49 -4.80 -4.03
C GLY A 109 15.68 -5.32 -2.84
N HIS A 110 14.55 -6.01 -3.08
CA HIS A 110 13.60 -6.46 -2.04
C HIS A 110 13.31 -5.42 -0.93
N GLY A 111 13.22 -4.15 -1.31
CA GLY A 111 13.14 -3.08 -0.32
C GLY A 111 13.68 -1.76 -0.80
N TYR A 112 13.51 -1.44 -2.09
CA TYR A 112 13.73 -0.07 -2.51
C TYR A 112 12.85 0.83 -1.63
N ARG A 113 13.49 1.73 -0.89
CA ARG A 113 12.81 2.87 -0.30
C ARG A 113 12.35 3.67 -1.50
N LEU A 114 11.07 3.50 -1.84
CA LEU A 114 10.30 4.47 -2.59
C LEU A 114 10.86 5.87 -2.21
N PRO A 115 11.53 6.62 -3.12
CA PRO A 115 12.20 7.87 -2.83
C PRO A 115 11.50 8.70 -1.78
N VAL A 116 12.27 9.25 -0.86
CA VAL A 116 11.79 10.03 0.29
C VAL A 116 11.04 11.31 -0.16
N ASN A 117 11.10 11.66 -1.45
CA ASN A 117 10.28 12.70 -2.03
C ASN A 117 8.83 12.21 -2.18
N PRO A 118 7.82 12.99 -1.79
CA PRO A 118 6.43 12.56 -1.88
C PRO A 118 6.09 12.24 -3.32
N PHE A 119 5.86 10.97 -3.61
CA PHE A 119 5.32 10.57 -4.89
C PHE A 119 3.99 11.27 -5.11
N SER A 120 3.75 11.67 -6.34
CA SER A 120 2.41 12.09 -6.71
C SER A 120 1.44 10.92 -6.53
N ARG A 121 0.19 11.22 -6.16
CA ARG A 121 -0.90 10.23 -6.11
C ARG A 121 -0.99 9.43 -7.41
N TYR A 122 -0.76 10.10 -8.55
CA TYR A 122 -0.68 9.48 -9.86
C TYR A 122 0.41 8.39 -9.92
N PHE A 123 1.63 8.68 -9.48
CA PHE A 123 2.73 7.72 -9.55
C PHE A 123 2.48 6.48 -8.67
N ILE A 124 1.99 6.70 -7.44
CA ILE A 124 1.59 5.61 -6.53
C ILE A 124 0.53 4.74 -7.20
N LYS A 125 -0.52 5.36 -7.74
CA LYS A 125 -1.61 4.69 -8.45
C LYS A 125 -1.08 3.84 -9.60
N GLN A 126 -0.26 4.40 -10.48
CA GLN A 126 0.29 3.68 -11.62
C GLN A 126 1.20 2.52 -11.20
N THR A 127 1.98 2.70 -10.12
CA THR A 127 2.87 1.64 -9.62
C THR A 127 2.08 0.49 -9.02
N TYR A 128 0.98 0.79 -8.32
CA TYR A 128 0.10 -0.26 -7.79
C TYR A 128 -0.60 -1.04 -8.90
N ILE A 129 -1.13 -0.35 -9.91
CA ILE A 129 -1.74 -0.99 -11.10
C ILE A 129 -0.72 -1.88 -11.80
N ALA A 130 0.49 -1.38 -12.02
CA ALA A 130 1.55 -2.14 -12.69
C ALA A 130 2.00 -3.35 -11.84
N ALA A 131 2.07 -3.21 -10.51
CA ALA A 131 2.38 -4.32 -9.60
C ALA A 131 1.30 -5.40 -9.62
N ASP A 132 0.02 -5.01 -9.69
CA ASP A 132 -1.10 -5.95 -9.85
C ASP A 132 -1.05 -6.67 -11.19
N TYR A 133 -0.88 -5.91 -12.29
CA TYR A 133 -0.77 -6.46 -13.64
C TYR A 133 0.39 -7.45 -13.79
N LEU A 134 1.55 -7.14 -13.18
CA LEU A 134 2.72 -8.00 -13.19
C LEU A 134 2.69 -9.08 -12.10
N LEU A 135 1.59 -9.22 -11.35
CA LEU A 135 1.42 -10.22 -10.31
C LEU A 135 2.57 -10.19 -9.29
N ILE A 136 2.81 -9.03 -8.67
CA ILE A 136 3.86 -8.81 -7.64
C ILE A 136 3.19 -8.42 -6.29
N PRO A 137 2.63 -9.38 -5.53
CA PRO A 137 1.88 -9.08 -4.30
C PRO A 137 2.70 -8.35 -3.24
N SER A 138 3.98 -8.69 -3.11
CA SER A 138 4.89 -8.07 -2.12
C SER A 138 5.04 -6.57 -2.33
N LEU A 139 5.04 -6.11 -3.58
CA LEU A 139 5.11 -4.69 -3.93
C LEU A 139 3.78 -3.99 -3.62
N LYS A 140 2.63 -4.61 -3.91
CA LYS A 140 1.31 -4.05 -3.57
C LYS A 140 1.19 -3.78 -2.08
N VAL A 141 1.55 -4.76 -1.23
CA VAL A 141 1.57 -4.62 0.23
C VAL A 141 2.49 -3.47 0.66
N ARG A 142 3.68 -3.35 0.05
CA ARG A 142 4.59 -2.26 0.37
C ARG A 142 4.01 -0.89 -0.02
N ILE A 143 3.37 -0.79 -1.18
CA ILE A 143 2.74 0.46 -1.63
C ILE A 143 1.65 0.88 -0.65
N LEU A 144 0.81 -0.04 -0.17
CA LEU A 144 -0.21 0.28 0.84
C LEU A 144 0.39 0.86 2.12
N ASN A 145 1.51 0.30 2.61
CA ASN A 145 2.20 0.84 3.77
C ASN A 145 2.72 2.27 3.52
N VAL A 146 3.22 2.57 2.31
CA VAL A 146 3.67 3.92 1.96
C VAL A 146 2.52 4.89 1.78
N VAL A 147 1.41 4.42 1.21
CA VAL A 147 0.18 5.20 1.06
C VAL A 147 -0.40 5.58 2.42
N GLN A 148 -0.29 4.71 3.41
CA GLN A 148 -0.66 5.00 4.79
C GLN A 148 0.12 6.22 5.33
N GLU A 149 1.44 6.23 5.19
CA GLU A 149 2.27 7.37 5.59
C GLU A 149 1.98 8.63 4.78
N PHE A 150 1.77 8.46 3.47
CA PHE A 150 1.36 9.56 2.59
C PHE A 150 0.09 10.23 3.10
N TRP A 151 -0.94 9.47 3.45
CA TRP A 151 -2.17 10.04 4.00
C TRP A 151 -1.97 10.68 5.36
N ARG A 152 -1.17 10.10 6.25
CA ARG A 152 -0.84 10.77 7.54
C ARG A 152 -0.23 12.14 7.31
N HIS A 153 0.75 12.25 6.40
CA HIS A 153 1.36 13.53 6.05
C HIS A 153 0.37 14.49 5.38
N ASP A 154 -0.43 14.00 4.42
CA ASP A 154 -1.43 14.80 3.70
C ASP A 154 -2.48 15.39 4.65
N ILE A 155 -2.96 14.60 5.62
CA ILE A 155 -3.91 15.04 6.65
C ILE A 155 -3.28 16.13 7.52
N ILE A 156 -2.04 15.95 7.99
CA ILE A 156 -1.35 16.95 8.80
C ILE A 156 -1.18 18.26 8.02
N ILE A 157 -0.72 18.20 6.77
CA ILE A 157 -0.49 19.39 5.94
C ILE A 157 -1.82 20.09 5.60
N ASN A 158 -2.84 19.34 5.21
CA ASN A 158 -4.15 19.90 4.83
C ASN A 158 -4.97 20.39 6.03
N SER A 159 -4.67 19.93 7.26
CA SER A 159 -5.23 20.52 8.48
C SER A 159 -4.78 21.98 8.69
N ILE A 160 -3.64 22.36 8.09
CA ILE A 160 -3.02 23.69 8.22
C ILE A 160 -3.40 24.59 7.03
N GLY A 161 -3.66 24.03 5.84
CA GLY A 161 -3.95 24.79 4.61
C GLY A 161 -5.18 24.28 3.87
N ARG A 162 -6.15 25.16 3.59
CA ARG A 162 -7.40 24.87 2.85
C ARG A 162 -7.17 24.54 1.36
N ARG A 163 -6.47 23.46 1.03
CA ARG A 163 -6.51 22.88 -0.32
C ARG A 163 -6.90 21.42 -0.22
N MET A 164 -8.20 21.20 -0.25
CA MET A 164 -8.76 19.87 -0.44
C MET A 164 -8.63 19.52 -1.93
N ASP A 165 -7.93 18.43 -2.21
CA ASP A 165 -8.02 17.73 -3.50
C ASP A 165 -9.51 17.57 -3.86
N PRO A 166 -9.93 17.85 -5.11
CA PRO A 166 -11.32 17.68 -5.54
C PRO A 166 -11.84 16.25 -5.37
N ASP A 167 -10.97 15.23 -5.35
CA ASP A 167 -11.34 13.84 -5.03
C ASP A 167 -10.26 13.17 -4.15
N PRO A 168 -10.30 13.35 -2.82
CA PRO A 168 -9.31 12.75 -1.92
C PRO A 168 -9.35 11.21 -1.91
N TYR A 169 -10.40 10.61 -2.49
CA TYR A 169 -10.61 9.17 -2.52
C TYR A 169 -10.19 8.53 -3.83
N ASN A 170 -9.77 9.28 -4.86
CA ASN A 170 -9.43 8.72 -6.18
C ASN A 170 -8.36 7.61 -6.07
N LEU A 171 -7.31 7.88 -5.29
CA LEU A 171 -6.25 6.92 -5.03
C LEU A 171 -6.82 5.68 -4.34
N TYR A 172 -7.55 5.85 -3.23
CA TYR A 172 -8.12 4.74 -2.47
C TYR A 172 -9.09 3.88 -3.29
N ARG A 173 -9.98 4.52 -4.07
CA ARG A 173 -10.89 3.85 -5.01
C ARG A 173 -10.12 2.97 -5.98
N THR A 174 -9.03 3.51 -6.55
CA THR A 174 -8.20 2.74 -7.48
C THR A 174 -7.54 1.55 -6.79
N LEU A 175 -6.98 1.74 -5.59
CA LEU A 175 -6.38 0.64 -4.84
C LEU A 175 -7.42 -0.48 -4.59
N CYS A 176 -8.65 -0.11 -4.23
CA CYS A 176 -9.75 -1.07 -4.08
C CYS A 176 -10.09 -1.79 -5.39
N THR A 177 -10.18 -1.08 -6.52
CA THR A 177 -10.45 -1.67 -7.85
C THR A 177 -9.45 -2.77 -8.20
N PHE A 178 -8.16 -2.52 -7.96
CA PHE A 178 -7.07 -3.45 -8.30
C PHE A 178 -6.69 -4.39 -7.13
N SER A 179 -7.52 -4.46 -6.08
CA SER A 179 -7.31 -5.38 -4.95
C SER A 179 -7.95 -6.75 -5.16
N GLN A 180 -8.52 -7.06 -6.32
CA GLN A 180 -9.32 -8.28 -6.52
C GLN A 180 -8.51 -9.59 -6.44
N THR A 181 -7.20 -9.54 -6.68
CA THR A 181 -6.27 -10.67 -6.60
C THR A 181 -5.57 -10.78 -5.23
N SER A 182 -5.98 -9.95 -4.27
CA SER A 182 -5.27 -9.72 -3.02
C SER A 182 -5.22 -10.95 -2.12
N GLN A 183 -4.04 -11.19 -1.54
CA GLN A 183 -3.92 -12.01 -0.34
C GLN A 183 -4.53 -11.27 0.87
N HIS A 184 -4.97 -12.01 1.89
CA HIS A 184 -5.60 -11.43 3.11
C HIS A 184 -4.84 -10.26 3.74
N ASN A 185 -3.50 -10.24 3.63
CA ASN A 185 -2.66 -9.17 4.19
C ASN A 185 -2.84 -7.81 3.50
N GLU A 186 -3.15 -7.79 2.20
CA GLU A 186 -3.34 -6.55 1.45
C GLU A 186 -4.67 -5.87 1.83
N LEU A 187 -5.72 -6.65 2.07
CA LEU A 187 -7.00 -6.14 2.57
C LEU A 187 -6.85 -5.50 3.96
N LYS A 188 -5.96 -6.02 4.81
CA LYS A 188 -5.62 -5.34 6.08
C LYS A 188 -5.04 -3.95 5.82
N GLY A 189 -4.07 -3.82 4.92
CA GLY A 189 -3.48 -2.52 4.57
C GLY A 189 -4.53 -1.53 4.04
N LEU A 190 -5.49 -2.00 3.23
CA LEU A 190 -6.60 -1.16 2.76
C LEU A 190 -7.55 -0.74 3.89
N ARG A 191 -7.83 -1.61 4.87
CA ARG A 191 -8.63 -1.24 6.07
C ARG A 191 -7.92 -0.20 6.94
N ASP A 192 -6.61 -0.35 7.13
CA ASP A 192 -5.80 0.61 7.89
C ASP A 192 -5.82 1.98 7.20
N CYS A 193 -5.75 1.98 5.88
CA CYS A 193 -5.90 3.15 5.04
C CYS A 193 -7.29 3.80 5.15
N ALA A 194 -8.36 3.00 5.09
CA ALA A 194 -9.74 3.46 5.26
C ALA A 194 -9.93 4.17 6.62
N THR A 195 -9.35 3.60 7.68
CA THR A 195 -9.39 4.17 9.03
C THR A 195 -8.77 5.58 9.07
N LEU A 196 -7.60 5.76 8.44
CA LEU A 196 -6.96 7.09 8.37
C LEU A 196 -7.78 8.10 7.57
N ILE A 197 -8.37 7.65 6.46
CA ILE A 197 -9.21 8.49 5.61
C ILE A 197 -10.44 8.99 6.40
N ILE A 198 -11.12 8.09 7.12
CA ILE A 198 -12.27 8.43 7.97
C ILE A 198 -11.88 9.45 9.04
N GLN A 199 -10.72 9.27 9.68
CA GLN A 199 -10.21 10.18 10.72
C GLN A 199 -9.85 11.56 10.16
N GLY A 200 -9.19 11.62 9.00
CA GLY A 200 -8.65 12.86 8.44
C GLY A 200 -9.67 13.72 7.69
N PHE A 201 -10.55 13.10 6.92
CA PHE A 201 -11.52 13.83 6.09
C PHE A 201 -12.90 13.96 6.74
N GLY A 202 -13.15 13.21 7.83
CA GLY A 202 -14.42 13.20 8.55
C GLY A 202 -15.51 12.41 7.82
N SER A 203 -16.38 11.75 8.59
CA SER A 203 -17.46 10.89 8.06
C SER A 203 -18.44 11.61 7.13
N HIS A 204 -18.67 12.92 7.34
CA HIS A 204 -19.57 13.74 6.50
C HIS A 204 -19.06 13.91 5.07
N ARG A 205 -17.76 13.73 4.84
CA ARG A 205 -17.15 13.79 3.50
C ARG A 205 -17.05 12.43 2.84
N VAL A 206 -17.34 11.35 3.58
CA VAL A 206 -17.47 9.99 3.05
C VAL A 206 -18.89 9.75 2.53
N GLY A 207 -19.64 10.84 2.27
CA GLY A 207 -20.97 10.77 1.67
C GLY A 207 -21.00 9.93 0.39
N PRO A 208 -22.19 9.46 -0.01
CA PRO A 208 -22.33 8.66 -1.22
C PRO A 208 -21.60 9.35 -2.37
N PRO A 209 -20.72 8.65 -3.10
CA PRO A 209 -19.90 9.27 -4.13
C PRO A 209 -20.84 9.85 -5.16
N ARG A 210 -20.50 11.04 -5.64
CA ARG A 210 -21.17 11.59 -6.82
C ARG A 210 -20.66 10.80 -8.01
N PHE A 211 -21.38 9.74 -8.39
CA PHE A 211 -21.02 8.92 -9.53
C PHE A 211 -21.40 9.65 -10.82
N ALA A 212 -20.40 9.88 -11.69
CA ALA A 212 -20.69 10.06 -13.09
C ALA A 212 -21.15 8.70 -13.66
N HIS A 213 -22.18 8.70 -14.50
CA HIS A 213 -22.91 7.50 -14.94
C HIS A 213 -22.10 6.40 -15.68
N ASN A 214 -20.78 6.53 -15.83
CA ASN A 214 -19.96 5.65 -16.67
C ASN A 214 -18.78 4.96 -15.98
N ASP A 215 -18.63 5.03 -14.64
CA ASP A 215 -17.35 4.71 -14.01
C ASP A 215 -17.29 3.33 -13.31
N GLU A 216 -16.32 2.52 -13.74
CA GLU A 216 -15.73 1.29 -13.19
C GLU A 216 -16.33 0.75 -11.86
N SER A 217 -17.41 -0.04 -11.99
CA SER A 217 -18.26 -0.51 -10.89
C SER A 217 -17.65 -1.57 -9.96
N ALA A 218 -16.43 -2.06 -10.21
CA ALA A 218 -15.89 -3.19 -9.45
C ALA A 218 -15.17 -2.78 -8.15
N GLY A 219 -14.47 -1.64 -8.13
CA GLY A 219 -13.74 -1.19 -6.93
C GLY A 219 -14.59 -0.42 -5.93
N VAL A 220 -15.67 0.20 -6.39
CA VAL A 220 -16.55 1.04 -5.57
C VAL A 220 -17.25 0.21 -4.47
N PRO A 221 -17.90 -0.93 -4.76
CA PRO A 221 -18.51 -1.75 -3.71
C PRO A 221 -17.49 -2.18 -2.66
N LYS A 222 -16.28 -2.58 -3.08
CA LYS A 222 -15.22 -2.99 -2.16
C LYS A 222 -14.72 -1.83 -1.30
N MET A 223 -14.60 -0.64 -1.88
CA MET A 223 -14.27 0.58 -1.16
C MET A 223 -15.29 0.86 -0.05
N PHE A 224 -16.60 0.72 -0.35
CA PHE A 224 -17.67 0.91 0.64
C PHE A 224 -17.67 -0.15 1.73
N GLU A 225 -17.47 -1.42 1.36
CA GLU A 225 -17.34 -2.52 2.30
C GLU A 225 -16.21 -2.24 3.29
N LEU A 226 -15.03 -1.88 2.80
CA LEU A 226 -13.85 -1.58 3.64
C LEU A 226 -14.02 -0.33 4.50
N LEU A 227 -14.65 0.72 3.96
CA LEU A 227 -14.98 1.93 4.74
C LEU A 227 -15.99 1.61 5.83
N SER A 228 -17.03 0.83 5.52
CA SER A 228 -18.06 0.43 6.48
C SER A 228 -17.47 -0.46 7.58
N GLU A 229 -16.61 -1.41 7.22
CA GLU A 229 -15.93 -2.29 8.16
C GLU A 229 -14.97 -1.49 9.07
N ALA A 230 -14.10 -0.65 8.50
CA ALA A 230 -13.20 0.20 9.27
C ALA A 230 -13.97 1.12 10.22
N TYR A 231 -15.06 1.70 9.74
CA TYR A 231 -15.93 2.54 10.55
C TYR A 231 -16.63 1.75 11.67
N HIS A 232 -17.13 0.55 11.39
CA HIS A 232 -17.72 -0.32 12.40
C HIS A 232 -16.69 -0.71 13.49
N ILE A 233 -15.46 -1.04 13.10
CA ILE A 233 -14.36 -1.30 14.04
C ILE A 233 -14.12 -0.07 14.94
N MET A 234 -14.09 1.13 14.36
CA MET A 234 -13.95 2.37 15.14
C MET A 234 -15.10 2.57 16.14
N ILE A 235 -16.35 2.27 15.75
CA ILE A 235 -17.50 2.29 16.68
C ILE A 235 -17.29 1.27 17.80
N MET A 236 -16.94 0.04 17.44
CA MET A 236 -16.78 -1.07 18.38
C MET A 236 -15.65 -0.82 19.37
N ASP A 237 -14.56 -0.20 18.94
CA ASP A 237 -13.45 0.18 19.82
C ASP A 237 -13.82 1.32 20.78
N ALA A 238 -14.74 2.20 20.38
CA ALA A 238 -15.27 3.27 21.22
C ALA A 238 -16.26 2.74 22.28
N ILE A 239 -16.98 1.65 22.00
CA ILE A 239 -17.96 1.06 22.93
C ILE A 239 -17.28 -0.02 23.79
N CYS A 240 -17.41 0.02 25.12
CA CYS A 240 -16.85 -1.06 25.95
C CYS A 240 -17.67 -2.36 25.84
N CYS A 241 -16.98 -3.49 25.95
CA CYS A 241 -17.52 -4.84 25.76
C CYS A 241 -18.78 -5.13 26.62
N GLY A 242 -18.84 -4.57 27.84
CA GLY A 242 -19.99 -4.73 28.74
C GLY A 242 -21.25 -3.98 28.31
N CYS A 243 -21.13 -2.99 27.42
CA CYS A 243 -22.25 -2.20 26.91
C CYS A 243 -22.67 -2.63 25.50
N PHE A 244 -21.80 -3.35 24.77
CA PHE A 244 -22.17 -4.03 23.52
C PHE A 244 -23.24 -5.12 23.73
N ALA A 245 -23.08 -5.97 24.75
CA ALA A 245 -24.08 -7.01 25.07
C ALA A 245 -25.48 -6.46 25.45
N LYS A 246 -25.56 -5.16 25.78
CA LYS A 246 -26.80 -4.46 26.13
C LYS A 246 -27.39 -3.65 24.96
N LEU A 247 -26.61 -3.46 23.89
CA LEU A 247 -27.03 -2.75 22.68
C LEU A 247 -28.08 -3.54 21.89
N ASP A 248 -28.02 -4.86 21.93
CA ASP A 248 -29.00 -5.78 21.33
C ASP A 248 -30.33 -5.82 22.10
N VAL A 249 -30.40 -5.30 23.33
CA VAL A 249 -31.51 -5.56 24.24
C VAL A 249 -32.34 -4.31 24.57
N ASP A 250 -31.77 -3.10 24.61
CA ASP A 250 -32.58 -1.88 24.76
C ASP A 250 -31.76 -0.59 24.56
N ILE A 251 -32.20 0.30 23.67
CA ILE A 251 -31.55 1.61 23.41
C ILE A 251 -31.48 2.48 24.69
N LYS A 252 -32.39 2.26 25.64
CA LYS A 252 -32.49 3.01 26.91
C LYS A 252 -31.40 2.69 27.93
N VAL A 253 -30.58 1.64 27.73
CA VAL A 253 -29.53 1.26 28.69
C VAL A 253 -28.21 2.01 28.47
N ARG A 254 -28.11 2.81 27.39
CA ARG A 254 -26.91 3.60 27.08
C ARG A 254 -26.48 4.54 28.22
N GLU A 255 -27.40 5.02 29.05
CA GLU A 255 -27.14 6.07 30.06
C GLU A 255 -26.38 5.61 31.31
N LYS A 256 -26.20 4.29 31.54
CA LYS A 256 -25.65 3.78 32.82
C LYS A 256 -24.26 3.13 32.72
N CYS A 257 -23.58 3.27 31.58
CA CYS A 257 -22.28 2.66 31.38
C CYS A 257 -21.15 3.53 31.95
N SER A 258 -20.62 3.20 33.14
CA SER A 258 -19.54 3.96 33.80
C SER A 258 -18.13 3.60 33.33
N CYS A 259 -17.98 2.74 32.32
CA CYS A 259 -16.65 2.43 31.78
C CYS A 259 -16.09 3.65 31.04
N LEU A 260 -14.80 3.95 31.26
CA LEU A 260 -14.12 5.11 30.69
C LEU A 260 -14.31 5.24 29.16
N LYS A 261 -14.31 4.11 28.43
CA LYS A 261 -14.52 4.06 26.98
C LYS A 261 -15.92 4.53 26.55
N CYS A 262 -16.98 4.10 27.24
CA CYS A 262 -18.34 4.51 26.89
C CYS A 262 -18.64 5.96 27.24
N HIS A 263 -17.99 6.52 28.27
CA HIS A 263 -18.08 7.95 28.55
C HIS A 263 -17.48 8.74 27.38
N SER A 264 -16.29 8.35 26.89
CA SER A 264 -15.68 8.97 25.70
C SER A 264 -16.54 8.79 24.43
N ALA A 265 -17.20 7.65 24.26
CA ALA A 265 -18.13 7.44 23.15
C ALA A 265 -19.41 8.29 23.28
N GLN A 266 -19.96 8.43 24.47
CA GLN A 266 -21.08 9.35 24.74
C GLN A 266 -20.65 10.80 24.49
N ASP A 267 -19.46 11.19 24.93
CA ASP A 267 -18.92 12.54 24.70
C ASP A 267 -18.70 12.79 23.20
N LEU A 268 -18.29 11.79 22.43
CA LEU A 268 -18.22 11.81 20.96
C LEU A 268 -19.59 11.87 20.28
N LEU A 269 -20.56 11.11 20.79
CA LEU A 269 -21.94 11.06 20.28
C LEU A 269 -22.76 12.31 20.66
N ALA A 270 -22.40 12.97 21.76
CA ALA A 270 -23.01 14.20 22.23
C ALA A 270 -22.44 15.44 21.53
N GLN A 271 -21.39 15.29 20.72
CA GLN A 271 -20.89 16.41 19.92
C GLN A 271 -21.96 16.89 18.92
N PRO A 272 -21.95 18.18 18.56
CA PRO A 272 -22.81 18.70 17.49
C PRO A 272 -22.66 17.85 16.22
N ALA A 273 -23.70 17.76 15.38
CA ALA A 273 -23.69 16.92 14.17
C ALA A 273 -22.48 17.17 13.23
N GLU A 274 -21.95 18.38 13.23
CA GLU A 274 -20.76 18.79 12.47
C GLU A 274 -19.44 18.20 13.00
N LYS A 275 -19.43 17.80 14.28
CA LYS A 275 -18.27 17.30 15.02
C LYS A 275 -18.43 15.84 15.46
N ASN A 276 -19.67 15.36 15.56
CA ASN A 276 -19.98 13.97 15.85
C ASN A 276 -19.83 13.12 14.58
N PRO A 277 -18.84 12.22 14.52
CA PRO A 277 -18.61 11.41 13.34
C PRO A 277 -19.75 10.41 13.06
N PHE A 278 -20.68 10.18 13.99
CA PHE A 278 -21.75 9.17 13.95
C PHE A 278 -23.13 9.68 13.52
N ASN A 279 -23.38 11.00 13.49
CA ASN A 279 -24.72 11.54 13.21
C ASN A 279 -25.14 11.50 11.73
N LEU A 280 -24.24 11.20 10.78
CA LEU A 280 -24.55 11.25 9.34
C LEU A 280 -25.08 9.93 8.76
N ILE A 281 -25.15 8.88 9.56
CA ILE A 281 -25.62 7.54 9.13
C ILE A 281 -27.13 7.37 9.31
N CYS A 282 -27.75 8.06 10.27
CA CYS A 282 -29.20 7.97 10.50
C CYS A 282 -29.98 8.39 9.24
N ASP A 283 -29.49 9.40 8.52
CA ASP A 283 -30.13 9.86 7.28
C ASP A 283 -29.93 8.87 6.11
N PHE A 284 -28.80 8.17 6.08
CA PHE A 284 -28.49 7.20 5.02
C PHE A 284 -29.28 5.89 5.17
N MET A 285 -29.54 5.45 6.40
CA MET A 285 -30.40 4.29 6.66
C MET A 285 -31.90 4.61 6.49
N ALA A 286 -32.32 5.85 6.79
CA ALA A 286 -33.70 6.30 6.55
C ALA A 286 -34.07 6.28 5.05
N LEU A 287 -33.12 6.59 4.16
CA LEU A 287 -33.32 6.58 2.70
C LEU A 287 -33.45 5.18 2.08
N ARG A 288 -33.12 4.10 2.80
CA ARG A 288 -33.33 2.70 2.34
C ARG A 288 -34.64 2.07 2.82
N GLY A 289 -35.36 2.71 3.75
CA GLY A 289 -36.62 2.18 4.30
C GLY A 289 -37.90 2.69 3.62
N GLY A 290 -37.80 3.65 2.71
CA GLY A 290 -38.95 4.32 2.09
C GLY A 290 -39.23 3.88 0.66
N ASN A 291 -39.54 2.60 0.44
CA ASN A 291 -40.27 2.18 -0.77
C ASN A 291 -40.99 0.86 -0.48
N GLY A 292 -42.27 0.97 -0.09
CA GLY A 292 -43.14 -0.20 -0.02
C GLY A 292 -44.29 -0.08 0.97
N SER A 293 -45.22 0.86 0.77
CA SER A 293 -46.65 0.66 1.09
C SER A 293 -47.46 1.93 0.82
N GLY A 294 -48.45 1.83 -0.07
CA GLY A 294 -49.46 2.84 -0.41
C GLY A 294 -49.77 2.75 -1.90
N ALA A 295 -50.66 1.83 -2.31
CA ALA A 295 -52.11 2.02 -2.46
C ALA A 295 -52.44 2.82 -3.74
#